data_AF-A0A2D0I8I1-F1
#
_entry.id   AF-A0A2D0I8I1-F1
#
_cell.length_a   1.000
_cell.length_b   1.000
_cell.length_c   1.000
_cell.angle_alpha   90.00
_cell.angle_beta   90.00
_cell.angle_gamma   90.00
#
_symmetry.space_group_name_H-M   'P 1'
#
loop_
_entity.id
_entity.type
_entity.pdbx_description
1 polymer ?
#
loop_
_entity_poly.entity_id
_entity_poly.type
_entity_poly.pdbx_seq_one_letter_code
_entity_poly.pdbx_strand_id
1 'polypeptide(L)'
;MEIESVKKQRDGYLINGSTHIPDGYTGWMSDLLDEWLKNNTPEQEFTAEELQKQAEQEAENTRNEEMLIGFVYGTNSDGTDRRISVTKDDGDGMVQVKASFELGLTSTVIHFANGSKLPMTAEEFPKFALQFVTERGKFFS
;
A
#
# COMPACT_ATOMS: atom_id res chain seq x y z
N MET A 1 13.76 22.89 36.11
CA MET A 1 13.19 21.62 35.57
C MET A 1 14.37 20.84 35.04
N GLU A 2 14.50 19.57 35.39
CA GLU A 2 15.58 18.69 34.93
C GLU A 2 15.06 17.78 33.82
N ILE A 3 15.85 17.61 32.74
CA ILE A 3 15.51 16.72 31.61
C ILE A 3 16.13 15.35 31.90
N GLU A 4 15.29 14.37 32.19
CA GLU A 4 15.68 12.98 32.46
C GLU A 4 15.57 12.11 31.20
N SER A 5 14.56 12.38 30.36
CA SER A 5 14.37 11.69 29.08
C SER A 5 13.84 12.63 28.01
N VAL A 6 14.24 12.35 26.77
CA VAL A 6 13.75 13.05 25.58
C VAL A 6 13.45 12.02 24.52
N LYS A 7 12.22 12.03 23.99
CA LYS A 7 11.84 11.27 22.80
C LYS A 7 11.69 12.21 21.61
N LYS A 8 12.39 11.94 20.50
CA LYS A 8 12.15 12.66 19.25
C LYS A 8 10.78 12.22 18.71
N GLN A 9 9.94 13.17 18.31
CA GLN A 9 8.66 12.91 17.63
C GLN A 9 8.69 13.48 16.20
N ARG A 10 7.68 13.16 15.39
CA ARG A 10 7.56 13.66 14.01
C ARG A 10 7.65 15.19 13.88
N ASP A 11 7.12 15.94 14.84
CA ASP A 11 6.99 17.40 14.81
C ASP A 11 7.62 18.10 16.02
N GLY A 12 8.50 17.42 16.75
CA GLY A 12 9.09 17.99 17.97
C GLY A 12 9.81 16.97 18.84
N TYR A 13 9.76 17.21 20.15
CA TYR A 13 10.35 16.38 21.19
C TYR A 13 9.41 16.25 22.38
N LEU A 14 9.28 15.06 22.94
CA LEU A 14 8.58 14.79 24.19
C LEU A 14 9.59 14.68 25.33
N ILE A 15 9.53 15.61 26.27
CA ILE A 15 10.41 15.68 27.44
C ILE A 15 9.73 15.02 28.64
N ASN A 16 10.46 14.16 29.34
CA ASN A 16 10.04 13.44 30.55
C ASN A 16 8.67 12.74 30.40
N GLY A 17 8.33 12.34 29.17
CA GLY A 17 7.07 11.66 28.84
C GLY A 17 5.79 12.51 28.89
N SER A 18 5.87 13.82 29.18
CA SER A 18 4.66 14.65 29.34
C SER A 18 4.69 16.00 28.60
N THR A 19 5.87 16.53 28.31
CA THR A 19 6.01 17.90 27.82
C THR A 19 6.44 17.89 26.36
N HIS A 20 5.51 18.21 25.45
CA HIS A 20 5.82 18.30 24.03
C HIS A 20 6.38 19.69 23.69
N ILE A 21 7.57 19.73 23.08
CA ILE A 21 8.17 20.92 22.46
C ILE A 21 8.11 20.73 20.95
N PRO A 22 7.27 21.50 20.23
CA PRO A 22 7.21 21.43 18.78
C PRO A 22 8.46 22.02 18.12
N ASP A 23 8.76 21.55 16.92
CA ASP A 23 9.88 22.06 16.12
C ASP A 23 9.71 23.57 15.86
N GLY A 24 10.78 24.35 16.07
CA GLY A 24 10.75 25.81 15.92
C GLY A 24 10.15 26.57 17.09
N TYR A 25 9.78 25.90 18.19
CA TYR A 25 9.46 26.57 19.44
C TYR A 25 10.66 27.39 19.94
N THR A 26 10.41 28.62 20.42
CA THR A 26 11.45 29.47 21.00
C THR A 26 11.06 29.82 22.45
N GLY A 27 12.01 29.66 23.36
CA GLY A 27 11.80 29.90 24.79
C GLY A 27 12.72 29.04 25.65
N TRP A 28 12.69 29.30 26.96
CA TRP A 28 13.59 28.68 27.94
C TRP A 28 13.59 27.14 27.90
N MET A 29 12.47 26.52 27.54
CA MET A 29 12.35 25.06 27.41
C MET A 29 13.08 24.53 26.17
N SER A 30 13.12 25.30 25.08
CA SER A 30 13.94 25.00 23.89
C SER A 30 15.42 25.11 24.21
N ASP A 31 15.82 26.15 24.95
CA ASP A 31 17.23 26.35 25.32
C ASP A 31 17.76 25.20 26.19
N LEU A 32 16.94 24.71 27.14
CA LEU A 32 17.26 23.53 27.95
C LEU A 32 17.35 22.24 27.13
N LEU A 33 16.43 22.06 26.17
CA LEU A 33 16.47 20.92 25.26
C LEU A 33 17.74 20.95 24.39
N ASP A 34 18.09 22.12 23.84
CA ASP A 34 19.31 22.30 23.04
C ASP A 34 20.58 22.01 23.84
N GLU A 35 20.61 22.40 25.11
CA GLU A 35 21.72 22.08 26.01
C GLU A 35 21.82 20.58 26.31
N TRP A 36 20.68 19.91 26.54
CA TRP A 36 20.64 18.47 26.75
C TRP A 36 21.09 17.68 25.51
N LEU A 37 20.65 18.09 24.31
CA LEU A 37 20.98 17.47 23.02
C LEU A 37 22.46 17.59 22.64
N LYS A 38 23.25 18.48 23.27
CA LYS A 38 24.71 18.55 23.04
C LYS A 38 25.46 17.31 23.54
N ASN A 39 24.94 16.68 24.59
CA ASN A 39 25.62 15.58 25.28
C ASN A 39 24.84 14.26 25.27
N ASN A 40 23.59 14.27 24.77
CA ASN A 40 22.70 13.12 24.81
C ASN A 40 22.00 12.92 23.46
N THR A 41 21.68 11.66 23.16
CA THR A 41 20.88 11.30 21.99
C THR A 41 19.45 11.04 22.44
N PRO A 42 18.44 11.73 21.89
CA PRO A 42 17.04 11.48 22.23
C PRO A 42 16.64 10.07 21.80
N GLU A 43 15.80 9.43 22.62
CA GLU A 43 15.14 8.19 22.27
C GLU A 43 14.29 8.40 21.02
N GLN A 44 14.28 7.42 20.12
CA GLN A 44 13.39 7.49 18.96
C GLN A 44 11.95 7.22 19.40
N GLU A 45 10.98 7.85 18.74
CA GLU A 45 9.54 7.59 18.97
C GLU A 45 9.19 6.12 18.77
N PHE A 46 9.90 5.46 17.86
CA PHE A 46 9.71 4.08 17.45
C PHE A 46 11.04 3.32 17.50
N THR A 47 10.97 2.06 17.89
CA THR A 47 12.07 1.10 17.77
C THR A 47 12.39 0.84 16.30
N ALA A 48 13.60 0.33 16.01
CA ALA A 48 13.96 -0.09 14.65
C ALA A 48 12.98 -1.13 14.07
N GLU A 49 12.45 -2.02 14.92
CA GLU A 49 11.44 -3.01 14.53
C GLU A 49 10.10 -2.36 14.16
N GLU A 50 9.68 -1.32 14.88
CA GLU A 50 8.44 -0.59 14.57
C GLU A 50 8.57 0.23 13.29
N LEU A 51 9.72 0.87 13.07
CA LEU A 51 10.01 1.56 11.81
C LEU A 51 10.04 0.60 10.63
N GLN A 52 10.64 -0.59 10.81
CA GLN A 52 10.64 -1.63 9.79
C GLN A 52 9.22 -2.10 9.47
N LYS A 53 8.38 -2.36 10.50
CA LYS A 53 6.97 -2.74 10.30
C LYS A 53 6.17 -1.66 9.59
N GLN A 54 6.40 -0.38 9.89
CA GLN A 54 5.75 0.72 9.17
C GLN A 54 6.15 0.74 7.70
N ALA A 55 7.45 0.61 7.41
CA ALA A 55 7.93 0.56 6.02
C ALA A 55 7.39 -0.65 5.26
N GLU A 56 7.31 -1.82 5.91
CA GLU A 56 6.70 -3.03 5.33
C GLU A 56 5.20 -2.83 5.04
N GLN A 57 4.47 -2.21 5.97
CA GLN A 57 3.04 -1.92 5.78
C GLN A 57 2.81 -0.89 4.67
N GLU A 58 3.63 0.16 4.59
CA GLU A 58 3.56 1.16 3.52
C GLU A 58 3.86 0.55 2.16
N ALA A 59 4.87 -0.32 2.08
CA ALA A 59 5.20 -1.05 0.86
C ALA A 59 4.05 -2.00 0.46
N GLU A 60 3.44 -2.69 1.41
CA GLU A 60 2.27 -3.53 1.17
C GLU A 60 1.07 -2.71 0.68
N ASN A 61 0.78 -1.56 1.31
CA ASN A 61 -0.31 -0.69 0.90
C ASN A 61 -0.10 -0.17 -0.52
N THR A 62 1.12 0.29 -0.83
CA THR A 62 1.48 0.77 -2.17
C THR A 62 1.30 -0.33 -3.21
N ARG A 63 1.80 -1.53 -2.94
CA ARG A 63 1.60 -2.70 -3.82
C ARG A 63 0.11 -2.99 -4.03
N ASN A 64 -0.68 -2.99 -2.97
CA ASN A 64 -2.12 -3.28 -3.06
C ASN A 64 -2.88 -2.22 -3.88
N GLU A 65 -2.52 -0.94 -3.73
CA GLU A 65 -3.08 0.17 -4.52
C GLU A 65 -2.74 0.02 -6.01
N GLU A 66 -1.48 -0.30 -6.34
CA GLU A 66 -1.07 -0.52 -7.73
C GLU A 66 -1.73 -1.75 -8.35
N MET A 67 -1.89 -2.84 -7.59
CA MET A 67 -2.63 -4.02 -8.04
C MET A 67 -4.11 -3.72 -8.30
N LEU A 68 -4.71 -2.81 -7.53
CA LEU A 68 -6.08 -2.34 -7.73
C LEU A 68 -6.18 -1.42 -8.97
N ILE A 69 -5.19 -0.56 -9.21
CA ILE A 69 -5.12 0.23 -10.46
C ILE A 69 -4.99 -0.69 -11.67
N GLY A 70 -4.20 -1.76 -11.54
CA GLY A 70 -4.09 -2.81 -12.55
C GLY A 70 -3.38 -2.39 -13.83
N PHE A 71 -3.65 -3.10 -14.93
CA PHE A 71 -3.03 -2.86 -16.24
C PHE A 71 -4.06 -2.52 -17.32
N VAL A 72 -3.63 -1.88 -18.41
CA VAL A 72 -4.50 -1.53 -19.53
C VAL A 72 -4.77 -2.76 -20.40
N TYR A 73 -6.06 -3.04 -20.63
CA TYR A 73 -6.55 -4.13 -21.47
C TYR A 73 -7.59 -3.61 -22.46
N GLY A 74 -7.12 -2.91 -23.49
CA GLY A 74 -7.96 -2.30 -24.51
C GLY A 74 -8.68 -1.05 -24.01
N THR A 75 -9.82 -0.74 -24.63
CA THR A 75 -10.52 0.53 -24.46
C THR A 75 -12.00 0.29 -24.14
N ASN A 76 -12.58 1.14 -23.30
CA ASN A 76 -14.00 1.20 -23.03
C ASN A 76 -14.76 1.84 -24.21
N SER A 77 -16.10 1.72 -24.20
CA SER A 77 -16.96 2.27 -25.25
C SER A 77 -16.94 3.80 -25.33
N ASP A 78 -16.55 4.46 -24.25
CA ASP A 78 -16.38 5.92 -24.14
C ASP A 78 -14.98 6.40 -24.58
N GLY A 79 -14.10 5.48 -24.99
CA GLY A 79 -12.75 5.80 -25.46
C GLY A 79 -11.69 5.85 -24.36
N THR A 80 -12.03 5.60 -23.09
CA THR A 80 -11.01 5.55 -22.02
C THR A 80 -10.32 4.19 -21.98
N ASP A 81 -9.11 4.13 -21.41
CA ASP A 81 -8.43 2.86 -21.14
C ASP A 81 -9.28 1.97 -20.24
N ARG A 82 -9.44 0.70 -20.65
CA ARG A 82 -10.04 -0.33 -19.78
C ARG A 82 -8.93 -0.89 -18.89
N ARG A 83 -9.03 -0.69 -17.58
CA ARG A 83 -8.03 -1.20 -16.63
C ARG A 83 -8.51 -2.45 -15.91
N ILE A 84 -7.68 -3.46 -15.83
CA ILE A 84 -7.97 -4.74 -15.17
C ILE A 84 -7.11 -4.86 -13.93
N SER A 85 -7.73 -4.88 -12.76
CA SER A 85 -7.04 -5.10 -11.48
C SER A 85 -6.56 -6.54 -11.37
N VAL A 86 -5.50 -6.76 -10.60
CA VAL A 86 -4.83 -8.05 -10.42
C VAL A 86 -4.76 -8.48 -8.96
N THR A 87 -5.73 -8.04 -8.16
CA THR A 87 -5.80 -8.30 -6.71
C THR A 87 -5.89 -9.80 -6.41
N LYS A 88 -5.79 -10.16 -5.12
CA LYS A 88 -6.04 -11.54 -4.70
C LYS A 88 -7.46 -11.99 -5.10
N ASP A 89 -8.46 -11.17 -4.83
CA ASP A 89 -9.87 -11.50 -5.11
C ASP A 89 -10.11 -11.68 -6.62
N ASP A 90 -9.45 -10.85 -7.45
CA ASP A 90 -9.48 -11.02 -8.91
C ASP A 90 -8.87 -12.37 -9.32
N GLY A 91 -7.73 -12.74 -8.72
CA GLY A 91 -7.09 -14.04 -8.95
C GLY A 91 -7.98 -15.22 -8.58
N ASP A 92 -8.68 -15.13 -7.44
CA ASP A 92 -9.62 -16.15 -6.99
C ASP A 92 -10.85 -16.21 -7.94
N GLY A 93 -11.33 -15.05 -8.41
CA GLY A 93 -12.39 -14.96 -9.42
C GLY A 93 -12.00 -15.58 -10.76
N MET A 94 -10.75 -15.42 -11.20
CA MET A 94 -10.24 -16.04 -12.43
C MET A 94 -10.29 -17.58 -12.38
N VAL A 95 -10.07 -18.18 -11.21
CA VAL A 95 -10.21 -19.63 -11.02
C VAL A 95 -11.67 -20.06 -11.20
N GLN A 96 -12.62 -19.27 -10.67
CA GLN A 96 -14.05 -19.56 -10.82
C GLN A 96 -14.52 -19.41 -12.27
N VAL A 97 -14.03 -18.41 -13.00
CA VAL A 97 -14.32 -18.23 -14.43
C VAL A 97 -13.81 -19.41 -15.23
N LYS A 98 -12.57 -19.86 -14.97
CA LYS A 98 -12.01 -21.06 -15.60
C LYS A 98 -12.89 -22.29 -15.37
N ALA A 99 -13.25 -22.55 -14.12
CA ALA A 99 -14.12 -23.68 -13.77
C ALA A 99 -15.50 -23.59 -14.45
N SER A 100 -16.06 -22.38 -14.57
CA SER A 100 -17.34 -22.17 -15.26
C SER A 100 -17.27 -22.55 -16.74
N PHE A 101 -16.18 -22.21 -17.42
CA PHE A 101 -15.96 -22.61 -18.81
C PHE A 101 -15.73 -24.13 -18.95
N GLU A 102 -15.00 -24.76 -18.02
CA GLU A 102 -14.83 -26.22 -17.98
C GLU A 102 -16.16 -26.97 -17.77
N LEU A 103 -17.13 -26.33 -17.09
CA LEU A 103 -18.50 -26.85 -16.90
C LEU A 103 -19.44 -26.58 -18.09
N GLY A 104 -18.95 -25.97 -19.17
CA GLY A 104 -19.70 -25.78 -20.42
C GLY A 104 -20.33 -24.41 -20.60
N LEU A 105 -20.04 -23.43 -19.73
CA LEU A 105 -20.38 -22.05 -20.01
C LEU A 105 -19.59 -21.58 -21.25
N THR A 106 -20.22 -20.84 -22.16
CA THR A 106 -19.57 -20.39 -23.40
C THR A 106 -19.12 -18.93 -23.34
N SER A 107 -19.75 -18.13 -22.48
CA SER A 107 -19.40 -16.73 -22.23
C SER A 107 -19.82 -16.27 -20.84
N THR A 108 -19.14 -15.27 -20.31
CA THR A 108 -19.46 -14.63 -19.04
C THR A 108 -18.98 -13.18 -19.03
N VAL A 109 -19.28 -12.44 -17.95
CA VAL A 109 -18.68 -11.14 -17.66
C VAL A 109 -17.83 -11.31 -16.40
N ILE A 110 -16.55 -11.00 -16.51
CA ILE A 110 -15.64 -10.99 -15.35
C ILE A 110 -15.76 -9.64 -14.67
N HIS A 111 -15.97 -9.65 -13.35
CA HIS A 111 -16.05 -8.45 -12.52
C HIS A 111 -14.76 -8.33 -11.72
N PHE A 112 -14.11 -7.17 -11.80
CA PHE A 112 -12.84 -6.89 -11.15
C PHE A 112 -13.01 -5.99 -9.92
N ALA A 113 -12.10 -6.08 -8.96
CA ALA A 113 -12.09 -5.33 -7.71
C ALA A 113 -12.10 -3.81 -7.93
N ASN A 114 -11.52 -3.32 -9.03
CA ASN A 114 -11.55 -1.90 -9.40
C ASN A 114 -12.85 -1.46 -10.09
N GLY A 115 -13.86 -2.33 -10.15
CA GLY A 115 -15.16 -2.06 -10.76
C GLY A 115 -15.24 -2.33 -12.26
N SER A 116 -14.11 -2.63 -12.92
CA SER A 116 -14.11 -2.98 -14.34
C SER A 116 -14.89 -4.25 -14.62
N LYS A 117 -15.52 -4.29 -15.79
CA LYS A 117 -16.26 -5.44 -16.30
C LYS A 117 -15.71 -5.84 -17.65
N LEU A 118 -15.42 -7.12 -17.83
CA LEU A 118 -14.88 -7.66 -19.07
C LEU A 118 -15.76 -8.81 -19.57
N PRO A 119 -16.58 -8.59 -20.61
CA PRO A 119 -17.19 -9.68 -21.35
C PRO A 119 -16.10 -10.60 -21.92
N MET A 120 -16.26 -11.91 -21.74
CA MET A 120 -15.25 -12.89 -22.07
C MET A 120 -15.90 -14.17 -22.59
N THR A 121 -15.41 -14.71 -23.70
CA THR A 121 -15.78 -16.05 -24.17
C THR A 121 -14.80 -17.12 -23.68
N ALA A 122 -15.23 -18.38 -23.68
CA ALA A 122 -14.37 -19.51 -23.34
C ALA A 122 -13.14 -19.63 -24.26
N GLU A 123 -13.26 -19.18 -25.51
CA GLU A 123 -12.17 -19.21 -26.50
C GLU A 123 -11.09 -18.13 -26.23
N GLU A 124 -11.51 -16.94 -25.82
CA GLU A 124 -10.60 -15.81 -25.54
C GLU A 124 -9.90 -15.94 -24.18
N PHE A 125 -10.55 -16.62 -23.24
CA PHE A 125 -10.14 -16.69 -21.85
C PHE A 125 -8.71 -17.18 -21.62
N PRO A 126 -8.19 -18.26 -22.26
CA PRO A 126 -6.84 -18.74 -22.00
C PRO A 126 -5.76 -17.69 -22.26
N LYS A 127 -5.92 -16.89 -23.32
CA LYS A 127 -4.97 -15.82 -23.65
C LYS A 127 -5.03 -14.69 -22.61
N PHE A 128 -6.23 -14.30 -22.22
CA PHE A 128 -6.43 -13.31 -21.17
C PHE A 128 -5.87 -13.77 -19.81
N ALA A 129 -6.15 -15.01 -19.42
CA ALA A 129 -5.68 -15.59 -18.16
C ALA A 129 -4.14 -15.63 -18.08
N LEU A 130 -3.46 -15.96 -19.18
CA LEU A 130 -2.01 -15.87 -19.25
C LEU A 130 -1.51 -14.44 -19.01
N GLN A 131 -2.08 -13.46 -19.70
CA GLN A 131 -1.72 -12.06 -19.52
C GLN A 131 -1.99 -11.59 -18.09
N PHE A 132 -3.14 -11.93 -17.51
CA PHE A 132 -3.49 -11.62 -16.13
C PHE A 132 -2.44 -12.14 -15.15
N VAL A 133 -2.02 -13.40 -15.29
CA VAL A 133 -1.00 -14.00 -14.41
C VAL A 133 0.37 -13.34 -14.62
N THR A 134 0.74 -13.02 -15.86
CA THR A 134 1.99 -12.30 -16.15
C THR A 134 2.00 -10.92 -15.51
N GLU A 135 0.92 -10.15 -15.63
CA GLU A 135 0.81 -8.81 -15.03
C GLU A 135 0.77 -8.88 -13.50
N ARG A 136 0.02 -9.83 -12.92
CA ARG A 136 0.00 -10.08 -11.48
C ARG A 136 1.37 -10.47 -10.94
N GLY A 137 2.14 -11.26 -11.69
CA GLY A 137 3.46 -11.75 -11.28
C GLY A 137 4.47 -10.63 -11.03
N LYS A 138 4.34 -9.48 -11.69
CA LYS A 138 5.25 -8.33 -11.53
C LYS A 138 5.26 -7.73 -10.13
N PHE A 139 4.24 -7.99 -9.32
CA PHE A 139 4.13 -7.49 -7.93
C PHE A 139 4.78 -8.40 -6.88
N PHE A 140 5.24 -9.59 -7.30
CA PHE A 140 5.78 -10.62 -6.40
C PHE A 140 7.17 -11.12 -6.81
N SER A 141 7.74 -10.56 -7.88
CA SER A 141 9.05 -10.90 -8.44
C SER A 141 10.18 -10.09 -7.85
#